data_AF-A0A2L2Z4E4-F1
#
_entry.id   AF-A0A2L2Z4E4-F1
#
_cell.length_a   1.000
_cell.length_b   1.000
_cell.length_c   1.000
_cell.angle_alpha   90.00
_cell.angle_beta   90.00
_cell.angle_gamma   90.00
#
_symmetry.space_group_name_H-M   'P 1'
#
loop_
_entity.id
_entity.type
_entity.pdbx_description
1 polymer ?
#
loop_
_entity_poly.entity_id
_entity_poly.type
_entity_poly.pdbx_seq_one_letter_code
_entity_poly.pdbx_strand_id
1 'polypeptide(L)' 'GEKIEFKWLHNGLDIMNRRQNVDIASYPLVSTLIINSLTPEDSGYYTCVVHSKGFKGSYTTTLDVLIPPSWISV' A
#
# COMPACT_ATOMS: atom_id res chain seq x y z
N GLY A 1 -12.15 -24.36 1.97
CA GLY A 1 -12.40 -23.09 1.28
C GLY A 1 -11.25 -22.80 0.34
N GLU A 2 -11.49 -22.11 -0.77
CA GLU A 2 -10.40 -21.70 -1.66
C GLU A 2 -9.45 -20.72 -0.97
N LYS A 3 -8.15 -20.83 -1.25
CA LYS A 3 -7.12 -19.95 -0.71
C LYS A 3 -7.15 -18.63 -1.48
N ILE A 4 -7.27 -17.52 -0.76
CA ILE A 4 -7.16 -16.17 -1.30
C ILE A 4 -5.74 -15.66 -1.08
N GLU A 5 -5.15 -15.08 -2.12
CA GLU A 5 -3.82 -14.48 -2.09
C GLU A 5 -3.93 -12.98 -2.33
N PHE A 6 -3.25 -12.21 -1.48
CA PHE A 6 -3.22 -10.75 -1.53
C PHE A 6 -1.86 -10.26 -2.00
N LYS A 7 -1.85 -9.19 -2.80
CA LYS A 7 -0.67 -8.47 -3.23
C LYS A 7 -0.92 -6.97 -3.13
N TRP A 8 0.06 -6.24 -2.61
CA TRP A 8 0.00 -4.79 -2.51
C TRP A 8 0.94 -4.13 -3.51
N LEU A 9 0.45 -3.07 -4.15
CA LEU A 9 1.21 -2.22 -5.06
C LEU A 9 1.20 -0.78 -4.56
N HIS A 10 2.33 -0.10 -4.68
CA HIS A 10 2.44 1.35 -4.54
C HIS A 10 2.86 1.96 -5.89
N ASN A 11 2.04 2.86 -6.43
CA ASN A 11 2.22 3.47 -7.75
C ASN A 11 2.45 2.43 -8.87
N GLY A 12 1.72 1.30 -8.79
CA GLY A 12 1.80 0.20 -9.75
C GLY A 12 3.00 -0.74 -9.55
N LEU A 13 3.91 -0.45 -8.61
CA LEU A 13 5.07 -1.27 -8.30
C LEU A 13 4.82 -2.13 -7.06
N ASP A 14 5.42 -3.31 -7.01
CA ASP A 14 5.33 -4.20 -5.85
C ASP A 14 5.87 -3.50 -4.59
N ILE A 15 5.02 -3.41 -3.55
CA ILE A 15 5.36 -2.66 -2.33
C ILE A 15 6.45 -3.36 -1.50
N MET A 16 6.61 -4.68 -1.65
CA MET A 16 7.61 -5.48 -0.91
C MET A 16 9.03 -5.18 -1.38
N ASN A 17 9.17 -4.57 -2.56
CA ASN A 17 10.46 -4.08 -3.01
C ASN A 17 10.65 -2.65 -2.50
N ARG A 18 11.61 -2.48 -1.58
CA ARG A 18 12.31 -1.22 -1.25
C ARG A 18 11.73 -0.32 -0.14
N ARG A 19 10.66 -0.70 0.56
CA ARG A 19 10.14 0.10 1.70
C ARG A 19 10.41 -0.56 3.04
N GLN A 20 11.20 0.12 3.88
CA GLN A 20 11.52 -0.35 5.23
C GLN A 20 10.43 -0.01 6.27
N ASN A 21 9.54 0.92 5.93
CA ASN A 21 8.51 1.45 6.82
C ASN A 21 7.14 0.78 6.63
N VAL A 22 7.09 -0.34 5.91
CA VAL A 22 5.85 -1.03 5.54
C VAL A 22 5.79 -2.41 6.17
N ASP A 23 4.68 -2.69 6.85
CA ASP A 23 4.30 -4.02 7.32
C ASP A 23 3.01 -4.48 6.63
N ILE A 24 2.90 -5.78 6.38
CA ILE A 24 1.69 -6.40 5.80
C ILE A 24 1.19 -7.49 6.73
N ALA A 25 -0.02 -7.31 7.25
CA ALA A 25 -0.72 -8.32 8.04
C ALA A 25 -1.82 -8.97 7.17
N SER A 26 -1.58 -10.21 6.74
CA SER A 26 -2.52 -10.96 5.89
C SER A 26 -3.17 -12.13 6.63
N TYR A 27 -4.48 -12.23 6.50
CA TYR A 27 -5.35 -13.28 7.02
C TYR A 27 -6.14 -13.91 5.85
N PRO A 28 -6.86 -15.03 6.04
CA PRO A 28 -7.51 -15.74 4.94
C PRO A 28 -8.49 -14.92 4.10
N LEU A 29 -9.11 -13.87 4.65
CA LEU A 29 -10.13 -13.06 3.98
C LEU A 29 -9.78 -11.56 3.93
N VAL A 30 -8.69 -11.13 4.55
CA VAL A 30 -8.32 -9.71 4.65
C VAL A 30 -6.81 -9.55 4.66
N SER A 31 -6.32 -8.49 4.03
CA SER A 31 -4.94 -8.06 4.12
C SER A 31 -4.90 -6.59 4.51
N THR A 32 -4.08 -6.25 5.49
CA THR A 32 -3.90 -4.89 6.01
C THR A 32 -2.49 -4.44 5.67
N LEU A 33 -2.39 -3.31 4.98
CA LEU A 33 -1.15 -2.59 4.76
C LEU A 33 -0.96 -1.57 5.89
N ILE A 34 0.19 -1.61 6.55
CA ILE A 34 0.55 -0.72 7.66
C ILE A 34 1.78 0.07 7.21
N ILE A 35 1.72 1.40 7.31
CA ILE A 35 2.83 2.29 6.97
C ILE A 35 3.22 3.02 8.26
N ASN A 36 4.38 2.66 8.80
CA ASN A 36 4.93 3.26 10.02
C ASN A 36 5.66 4.55 9.67
N SER A 37 5.57 5.57 10.53
CA SER A 37 6.34 6.83 10.40
C SER A 37 6.27 7.43 8.99
N LEU A 38 5.07 7.87 8.57
CA LEU A 38 4.82 8.44 7.24
C LEU A 38 5.84 9.51 6.84
N THR A 39 6.33 9.43 5.62
CA THR A 39 7.14 10.48 4.97
C THR A 39 6.44 10.99 3.71
N PRO A 40 6.83 12.15 3.16
CA PRO A 40 6.21 12.69 1.93
C PRO A 40 6.27 11.71 0.76
N GLU A 41 7.31 10.88 0.70
CA GLU A 41 7.51 9.84 -0.32
C GLU A 41 6.47 8.71 -0.25
N ASP A 42 5.74 8.58 0.87
CA ASP A 42 4.62 7.64 1.00
C ASP A 42 3.34 8.12 0.30
N SER A 43 3.30 9.35 -0.20
CA SER A 43 2.16 9.79 -1.00
C SER A 43 2.05 9.01 -2.30
N GLY A 44 0.83 8.63 -2.67
CA GLY A 44 0.58 7.93 -3.94
C GLY A 44 -0.63 7.01 -3.95
N TYR A 45 -0.65 6.13 -4.94
CA TYR A 45 -1.73 5.18 -5.19
C TYR A 45 -1.39 3.81 -4.63
N TYR A 46 -2.25 3.33 -3.74
CA TYR A 46 -2.12 2.02 -3.12
C TYR A 46 -3.18 1.09 -3.71
N THR A 47 -2.73 -0.02 -4.29
CA THR A 47 -3.63 -1.02 -4.89
C THR A 47 -3.48 -2.34 -4.19
N CYS A 48 -4.60 -2.86 -3.67
CA CYS A 48 -4.70 -4.24 -3.22
C CYS A 48 -5.19 -5.10 -4.39
N VAL A 49 -4.43 -6.12 -4.74
CA VAL A 49 -4.79 -7.13 -5.74
C VAL A 49 -5.09 -8.43 -5.02
N VAL A 50 -6.25 -9.01 -5.33
CA VAL A 50 -6.74 -10.25 -4.74
C VAL A 50 -6.80 -11.30 -5.83
N HIS A 51 -6.27 -12.49 -5.55
CA HIS A 51 -6.33 -13.64 -6.44
C HIS A 51 -6.90 -14.85 -5.70
N SER A 52 -7.97 -15.43 -6.25
CA SER A 52 -8.49 -16.75 -5.89
C SER A 52 -8.46 -17.64 -7.13
N LYS A 53 -8.67 -18.94 -6.96
CA LYS A 53 -8.67 -19.91 -8.06
C LYS A 53 -9.77 -19.56 -9.08
N GLY A 54 -9.39 -18.85 -10.14
CA GLY A 54 -10.29 -18.42 -11.23
C GLY A 54 -10.80 -16.98 -11.16
N PHE A 55 -10.51 -16.23 -10.09
CA PHE A 55 -10.93 -14.83 -9.95
C PHE A 55 -9.80 -13.92 -9.53
N LYS A 56 -9.74 -12.74 -10.17
CA LYS A 56 -8.84 -11.66 -9.79
C LYS A 56 -9.66 -10.40 -9.57
N GLY A 57 -9.48 -9.79 -8.40
CA GLY A 57 -10.06 -8.50 -8.05
C GLY A 57 -8.96 -7.50 -7.72
N SER A 58 -9.25 -6.21 -7.82
CA SER A 58 -8.34 -5.18 -7.36
C SER A 58 -9.11 -3.94 -6.92
N TYR A 59 -8.57 -3.24 -5.93
CA TYR A 59 -9.07 -1.94 -5.50
C TYR A 59 -7.91 -0.99 -5.25
N THR A 60 -8.08 0.25 -5.68
CA THR A 60 -7.06 1.31 -5.57
C THR A 60 -7.60 2.46 -4.72
N THR A 61 -6.77 2.98 -3.82
CA THR A 61 -7.03 4.18 -3.02
C THR A 61 -5.82 5.10 -3.04
N THR A 62 -6.02 6.38 -2.75
CA THR A 62 -4.96 7.41 -2.69
C THR A 62 -4.60 7.70 -1.23
N LEU A 63 -3.32 7.96 -0.97
CA LEU A 63 -2.81 8.51 0.29
C LEU A 63 -2.06 9.82 -0.01
N ASP A 64 -2.47 10.89 0.65
CA ASP A 64 -1.80 12.19 0.60
C ASP A 64 -1.14 12.47 1.95
N VAL A 65 0.19 12.53 1.98
CA VAL A 65 0.95 12.88 3.20
C VAL A 65 1.19 14.37 3.23
N LEU A 66 0.52 15.05 4.16
CA LEU A 66 0.63 16.50 4.33
C LEU A 66 1.93 16.86 5.05
N ILE A 67 2.61 17.89 4.53
CA ILE A 67 3.79 18.49 5.17
C ILE A 67 3.44 19.87 5.74
N PRO A 68 4.04 20.25 6.88
CA PRO A 68 3.88 21.61 7.40
C PRO A 68 4.54 22.62 6.47
N PRO A 69 4.00 23.85 6.37
CA PRO A 69 4.65 24.93 5.61
C PRO A 69 6.01 25.28 6.22
N SER A 70 7.00 25.54 5.37
CA SER A 70 8.33 26.01 5.77
C SER A 70 8.60 27.40 5.20
N TRP A 71 9.36 28.20 5.95
CA TRP A 71 9.80 29.51 5.48
C TRP A 71 10.94 29.34 4.47
N ILE A 72 10.76 29.88 3.27
CA ILE A 72 11.84 30.09 2.32
C ILE A 72 12.61 31.33 2.75
N SER A 73 13.79 31.13 3.33
CA SER A 73 14.75 32.20 3.54
C SER A 73 15.36 32.56 2.18
N VAL A 74 15.02 33.75 1.69
CA VAL A 74 15.61 34.36 0.48
C VAL A 74 16.81 35.21 0.82
#